data_AF-A0A9D4LZ74-F1
#
_entry.id   AF-A0A9D4LZ74-F1
#
_cell.length_a   1.000
_cell.length_b   1.000
_cell.length_c   1.000
_cell.angle_alpha   90.00
_cell.angle_beta   90.00
_cell.angle_gamma   90.00
#
_symmetry.space_group_name_H-M   'P 1'
#
loop_
_entity.id
_entity.type
_entity.pdbx_description
1 polymer ?
#
loop_
_entity_poly.entity_id
_entity_poly.type
_entity_poly.pdbx_seq_one_letter_code
_entity_poly.pdbx_strand_id
1 'polypeptide(L)'
;MGEGMPIYRDPFTKGRLIIRFKVVFPKPGDIAPTKIAELEKCLPPRAEVIMPDGAVEHSLTDYDPEYERRRQRAGEAYREDDEEGHGGGQRVQCASHK
;
A
#
# COMPACT_ATOMS: atom_id res chain seq x y z
N MET A 1 8.23 -32.24 9.72
CA MET A 1 8.36 -31.02 8.89
C MET A 1 8.87 -31.46 7.52
N GLY A 2 8.03 -31.46 6.48
CA GLY A 2 8.42 -31.97 5.16
C GLY A 2 7.27 -32.02 4.16
N GLU A 3 6.46 -30.96 4.12
CA GLU A 3 5.24 -30.89 3.28
C GLU A 3 5.49 -30.16 1.95
N GLY A 4 6.72 -29.70 1.69
CA GLY A 4 7.12 -29.13 0.42
C GLY A 4 7.64 -30.18 -0.56
N MET A 5 8.10 -29.71 -1.72
CA MET A 5 8.67 -30.58 -2.73
C MET A 5 10.02 -31.17 -2.29
N PRO A 6 10.42 -32.37 -2.76
CA PRO A 6 11.76 -32.91 -2.53
C PRO A 6 12.86 -31.95 -2.97
N ILE A 7 13.97 -31.95 -2.24
CA ILE A 7 15.14 -31.15 -2.59
C ILE A 7 15.89 -31.83 -3.74
N TYR A 8 16.35 -31.05 -4.71
CA TYR A 8 17.11 -31.57 -5.84
C TYR A 8 18.38 -32.30 -5.34
N ARG A 9 18.57 -33.55 -5.80
CA ARG A 9 19.64 -34.49 -5.39
C ARG A 9 19.56 -35.05 -3.97
N ASP A 10 18.50 -34.76 -3.23
CA ASP A 10 18.18 -35.41 -1.96
C ASP A 10 16.68 -35.72 -1.88
N PRO A 11 16.25 -36.87 -2.44
CA PRO A 11 14.83 -37.22 -2.55
C PRO A 11 14.16 -37.55 -1.21
N PHE A 12 14.95 -37.76 -0.15
CA PHE A 12 14.43 -38.06 1.18
C PHE A 12 14.17 -36.79 1.99
N THR A 13 14.84 -35.68 1.64
CA THR A 13 14.58 -34.37 2.25
C THR A 13 13.54 -33.60 1.46
N LYS A 14 12.45 -33.23 2.13
CA LYS A 14 11.39 -32.39 1.56
C LYS A 14 11.49 -30.96 2.07
N GLY A 15 11.13 -30.01 1.20
CA GLY A 15 11.01 -28.60 1.52
C GLY A 15 9.84 -28.29 2.47
N ARG A 16 9.54 -27.01 2.61
CA ARG A 16 8.47 -26.53 3.51
C ARG A 16 7.25 -26.10 2.70
N LEU A 17 6.06 -26.43 3.21
CA LEU A 17 4.83 -25.79 2.79
C LEU A 17 4.76 -24.41 3.46
N ILE A 18 4.50 -23.37 2.68
CA ILE A 18 4.29 -22.01 3.18
C ILE A 18 2.82 -21.66 2.99
N ILE A 19 2.11 -21.44 4.09
CA ILE A 19 0.70 -21.03 4.07
C ILE A 19 0.65 -19.50 4.21
N ARG A 20 0.14 -18.82 3.19
CA ARG A 20 -0.12 -17.38 3.23
C ARG A 20 -1.61 -17.13 3.45
N PHE A 21 -1.96 -16.63 4.63
CA PHE A 21 -3.33 -16.22 4.90
C PHE A 21 -3.63 -14.88 4.22
N LYS A 22 -4.76 -14.82 3.53
CA LYS A 22 -5.39 -13.57 3.08
C LYS A 22 -6.60 -13.33 3.98
N VAL A 23 -6.48 -12.38 4.89
CA VAL A 23 -7.58 -12.02 5.80
C VAL A 23 -8.58 -11.17 5.04
N VAL A 24 -9.84 -11.61 5.04
CA VAL A 24 -10.97 -10.85 4.48
C VAL A 24 -11.68 -10.17 5.65
N PHE A 25 -11.69 -8.85 5.65
CA PHE A 25 -12.39 -8.07 6.67
C PHE A 25 -13.90 -8.05 6.42
N PRO A 26 -14.72 -7.88 7.46
CA PRO A 26 -16.14 -7.60 7.31
C PRO A 26 -16.37 -6.33 6.48
N LYS A 27 -17.46 -6.31 5.71
CA LYS A 27 -17.88 -5.14 4.93
C LYS A 27 -18.47 -4.05 5.84
N PRO A 28 -18.54 -2.80 5.36
CA PRO A 28 -19.26 -1.75 6.07
C PRO A 28 -20.68 -2.18 6.44
N GLY A 29 -21.05 -2.05 7.70
CA GLY A 29 -22.37 -2.45 8.22
C GLY A 29 -22.49 -3.89 8.72
N ASP A 30 -21.52 -4.78 8.45
CA ASP A 30 -21.57 -6.18 8.92
C ASP A 30 -21.49 -6.28 10.46
N ILE A 31 -20.85 -5.30 11.10
CA ILE A 31 -20.70 -5.23 12.56
C ILE A 31 -21.72 -4.22 13.10
N ALA A 32 -22.66 -4.73 13.91
CA ALA A 32 -23.62 -3.89 14.61
C ALA A 32 -22.90 -2.91 15.56
N PRO A 33 -23.32 -1.63 15.66
CA PRO A 33 -22.68 -0.64 16.54
C PRO A 33 -22.58 -1.08 18.00
N THR A 34 -23.57 -1.84 18.48
CA THR A 34 -23.61 -2.38 19.84
C THR A 34 -22.44 -3.32 20.15
N LYS A 35 -21.89 -4.01 19.16
CA LYS A 35 -20.76 -4.94 19.32
C LYS A 35 -19.41 -4.25 19.33
N ILE A 36 -19.32 -2.97 18.98
CA ILE A 36 -18.04 -2.23 18.93
C ILE A 36 -17.41 -2.16 20.33
N ALA A 37 -18.22 -1.88 21.36
CA ALA A 37 -17.74 -1.82 22.74
C ALA A 37 -17.26 -3.18 23.28
N GLU A 38 -17.79 -4.29 22.75
CA GLU A 38 -17.30 -5.64 23.09
C GLU A 38 -15.97 -5.92 22.42
N LEU A 39 -15.81 -5.52 21.14
CA LEU A 39 -14.55 -5.65 20.42
C LEU A 39 -13.41 -4.90 21.10
N GLU A 40 -13.66 -3.71 21.64
CA GLU A 40 -12.65 -2.93 22.38
C GLU A 40 -12.10 -3.66 23.62
N LYS A 41 -12.91 -4.51 24.26
CA LYS A 41 -12.47 -5.31 25.41
C LYS A 41 -11.65 -6.53 24.99
N CYS A 42 -11.89 -7.03 23.78
CA CYS A 42 -11.22 -8.21 23.23
C CYS A 42 -9.92 -7.87 22.47
N LEU A 43 -9.81 -6.65 21.96
CA LEU A 43 -8.67 -6.18 21.20
C LEU A 43 -7.66 -5.44 22.08
N PRO A 44 -6.40 -5.31 21.64
CA PRO A 44 -5.44 -4.44 22.31
C PRO A 44 -5.97 -3.00 22.49
N PRO A 45 -5.50 -2.26 23.50
CA PRO A 45 -5.89 -0.87 23.71
C PRO A 45 -5.71 -0.01 22.46
N ARG A 46 -6.63 0.94 22.25
CA ARG A 46 -6.55 1.89 21.14
C ARG A 46 -5.26 2.71 21.26
N ALA A 47 -4.60 2.93 20.13
CA ALA A 47 -3.47 3.85 20.08
C ALA A 47 -3.95 5.28 20.39
N GLU A 48 -3.19 5.99 21.23
CA GLU A 48 -3.45 7.40 21.49
C GLU A 48 -3.16 8.23 20.23
N VAL A 49 -4.10 9.10 19.88
CA VAL A 49 -3.95 10.03 18.75
C VAL A 49 -3.50 11.37 19.31
N ILE A 50 -2.23 11.71 19.12
CA ILE A 50 -1.71 13.04 19.43
C ILE A 50 -2.00 13.91 18.20
N MET A 51 -2.97 14.83 18.34
CA MET A 51 -3.28 15.76 17.26
C MET A 51 -2.23 16.88 17.23
N PRO A 52 -1.55 17.10 16.09
CA PRO A 52 -0.61 18.20 15.96
C PRO A 52 -1.32 19.56 15.88
N ASP A 53 -0.61 20.63 16.24
CA ASP A 53 -1.09 21.99 16.07
C ASP A 53 -1.36 22.29 14.59
N GLY A 54 -2.55 22.85 14.30
CA GLY A 54 -2.99 23.12 12.94
C GLY A 54 -3.58 21.92 12.18
N ALA A 55 -3.88 20.81 12.87
CA ALA A 55 -4.62 19.70 12.27
C ALA A 55 -5.99 20.15 11.75
N VAL A 56 -6.37 19.63 10.58
CA VAL A 56 -7.65 19.91 9.91
C VAL A 56 -8.45 18.62 9.78
N GLU A 57 -9.76 18.71 10.03
CA GLU A 57 -10.68 17.60 9.86
C GLU A 57 -10.94 17.33 8.38
N HIS A 58 -10.89 16.04 7.99
CA HIS A 58 -11.21 15.59 6.65
C HIS A 58 -12.06 14.32 6.68
N SER A 59 -13.02 14.25 5.78
CA SER A 59 -13.83 13.04 5.55
C SER A 59 -13.08 12.06 4.67
N LEU A 60 -13.09 10.78 5.06
CA LEU A 60 -12.60 9.71 4.20
C LEU A 60 -13.63 9.40 3.12
N THR A 61 -13.16 9.19 1.89
CA THR A 61 -13.97 8.76 0.75
C THR A 61 -13.42 7.46 0.18
N ASP A 62 -14.28 6.69 -0.48
CA ASP A 62 -13.86 5.47 -1.16
C ASP A 62 -12.81 5.77 -2.22
N TYR A 63 -11.80 4.91 -2.30
CA TYR A 63 -10.74 5.02 -3.29
C TYR A 63 -11.18 4.41 -4.62
N ASP A 64 -11.21 5.23 -5.67
CA ASP A 64 -11.43 4.78 -7.04
C ASP A 64 -10.11 4.78 -7.85
N PRO A 65 -9.55 3.60 -8.17
CA PRO A 65 -8.31 3.51 -8.93
C PRO A 65 -8.41 4.06 -10.36
N GLU A 66 -9.58 4.03 -11.00
CA GLU A 66 -9.73 4.54 -12.38
C GLU A 66 -9.79 6.07 -12.41
N TYR A 67 -10.46 6.67 -11.42
CA TYR A 67 -10.43 8.11 -11.21
C TYR A 67 -8.99 8.64 -11.04
N GLU A 68 -8.19 7.97 -10.21
CA GLU A 68 -6.78 8.35 -9.97
C GLU A 68 -5.91 8.17 -11.21
N ARG A 69 -6.07 7.07 -11.96
CA ARG A 69 -5.37 6.85 -13.24
C ARG A 69 -5.68 7.96 -14.26
N ARG A 70 -6.93 8.40 -14.34
CA ARG A 70 -7.32 9.52 -15.23
C ARG A 70 -6.69 10.83 -14.79
N ARG A 71 -6.64 11.10 -13.49
CA ARG A 71 -6.01 12.30 -12.92
C ARG A 71 -4.52 12.35 -13.20
N GLN A 72 -3.82 11.22 -13.06
CA GLN A 72 -2.38 11.11 -13.37
C GLN A 72 -2.09 11.45 -14.84
N ARG A 73 -2.87 10.90 -15.77
CA ARG A 73 -2.73 11.18 -17.21
C ARG A 73 -3.06 12.62 -17.59
N ALA A 74 -4.04 13.24 -16.92
CA ALA A 74 -4.41 14.62 -17.17
C ALA A 74 -3.34 15.63 -16.68
N GLY A 75 -2.53 15.26 -15.67
CA GLY A 75 -1.46 16.11 -15.14
C GLY A 75 -0.21 16.19 -16.03
N GLU A 76 -0.04 15.27 -16.98
CA GLU A 76 1.09 15.29 -17.92
C GLU A 76 0.85 16.26 -19.09
N ALA A 77 -0.42 16.53 -19.45
CA ALA A 77 -0.78 17.40 -20.57
C ALA A 77 -0.54 18.91 -20.34
N TYR A 78 -0.23 19.33 -19.11
CA TYR A 78 0.01 20.73 -18.75
C TYR A 78 1.45 20.99 -18.29
N ARG A 79 2.38 20.04 -18.47
CA ARG A 79 3.81 20.20 -18.17
C ARG A 79 4.68 20.48 -19.39
N GLU A 80 4.14 20.43 -20.60
CA GLU A 80 4.92 20.56 -21.84
C GLU A 80 4.99 22.02 -22.37
N ASP A 81 4.18 22.95 -21.86
CA ASP A 81 4.02 24.28 -22.48
C ASP A 81 4.66 25.44 -21.67
N ASP A 82 5.50 25.15 -20.68
CA ASP A 82 6.15 26.18 -19.84
C ASP A 82 7.70 26.08 -19.88
N GLU A 83 8.26 25.57 -20.98
CA GLU A 83 9.72 25.51 -21.19
C GLU A 83 10.17 25.85 -22.62
N GLU A 84 9.38 26.61 -23.40
CA GLU A 84 9.85 27.22 -24.66
C GLU A 84 10.62 28.53 -24.41
N GLY A 85 11.56 28.47 -23.47
CA GLY A 85 12.42 29.57 -23.08
C GLY A 85 13.74 29.04 -22.55
N HIS A 86 14.75 28.99 -23.44
CA HIS A 86 16.18 28.88 -23.14
C HIS A 86 16.82 27.49 -23.15
N GLY A 87 17.45 27.19 -24.29
CA GLY A 87 18.88 26.83 -24.29
C GLY A 87 19.20 25.37 -24.04
N GLY A 88 19.56 24.66 -25.10
CA GLY A 88 20.03 23.28 -25.01
C GLY A 88 21.29 23.13 -24.14
N GLY A 89 21.45 21.95 -23.55
CA GLY A 89 22.74 21.54 -23.00
C GLY A 89 22.66 20.49 -21.90
N GLN A 90 23.23 19.31 -22.22
CA GLN A 90 23.77 18.31 -21.29
C GLN A 90 22.79 17.45 -20.47
N ARG A 91 22.60 16.25 -21.02
CA ARG A 91 22.07 15.07 -20.33
C ARG A 91 23.19 14.51 -19.45
N VAL A 92 23.11 14.67 -18.14
CA VAL A 92 24.05 14.06 -17.19
C VAL A 92 23.71 12.57 -17.01
N GLN A 93 24.66 11.68 -17.33
CA GLN A 93 24.59 10.26 -17.01
C GLN A 93 25.50 9.96 -15.81
N CYS A 94 24.93 9.41 -14.75
CA CYS A 94 25.68 8.94 -13.59
C CYS A 94 26.30 7.56 -13.90
N ALA A 95 27.63 7.49 -13.92
CA ALA A 95 28.36 6.23 -13.99
C ALA A 95 28.50 5.62 -12.60
N SER A 96 28.08 4.36 -12.44
CA SER A 96 28.35 3.56 -11.24
C SER A 96 29.76 2.99 -11.30
N HIS A 97 30.62 3.31 -10.33
CA HIS A 97 31.94 2.69 -10.17
C HIS A 97 31.83 1.31 -9.50
N LYS A 98 32.76 0.42 -9.85
CA LYS A 98 32.93 -0.98 -9.44
C LYS A 98 33.08 -1.18 -7.93
#